data_AF-A0AAU6FVD6-F1
#
_entry.id   AF-A0AAU6FVD6-F1
#
_cell.length_a   1.000
_cell.length_b   1.000
_cell.length_c   1.000
_cell.angle_alpha   90.00
_cell.angle_beta   90.00
_cell.angle_gamma   90.00
#
_symmetry.space_group_name_H-M   'P 1'
#
loop_
_entity.id
_entity.type
_entity.pdbx_description
1 polymer ?
#
loop_
_entity_poly.entity_id
_entity_poly.type
_entity_poly.pdbx_seq_one_letter_code
_entity_poly.pdbx_strand_id
1 'polypeptide(L)' 'MWDEQFDILLRKQLSFLPPDEPITEDMRLRDYGLDSLGMIELLAGLEAAYDVRFRDEALSLEIFETPDVLWDALQRLR' A
#
# COMPACT_ATOMS: atom_id res chain seq x y z
N MET A 1 -7.99 10.22 -2.63
CA MET A 1 -6.84 10.76 -3.40
C MET A 1 -5.59 10.80 -2.53
N TRP A 2 -4.65 9.91 -2.84
CA TRP A 2 -3.32 9.81 -2.21
C TRP A 2 -2.28 10.71 -2.89
N ASP A 3 -1.10 10.81 -2.30
CA ASP A 3 0.03 11.56 -2.85
C ASP A 3 0.96 10.71 -3.74
N GLU A 4 1.91 11.37 -4.40
CA GLU A 4 2.87 10.73 -5.31
C GLU A 4 3.79 9.73 -4.59
N GLN A 5 4.12 9.99 -3.32
CA GLN A 5 5.02 9.12 -2.57
C GLN A 5 4.35 7.78 -2.25
N PHE A 6 3.06 7.79 -1.94
CA PHE A 6 2.27 6.57 -1.79
C PHE A 6 2.22 5.77 -3.10
N ASP A 7 1.93 6.43 -4.23
CA ASP A 7 1.85 5.77 -5.55
C ASP A 7 3.15 5.06 -5.91
N ILE A 8 4.29 5.75 -5.71
CA ILE A 8 5.63 5.19 -5.97
C ILE A 8 5.91 3.97 -5.10
N LEU A 9 5.58 4.03 -3.81
CA LEU A 9 5.82 2.92 -2.88
C LEU A 9 4.96 1.71 -3.23
N LEU A 10 3.69 1.95 -3.53
CA LEU A 10 2.75 0.91 -3.89
C LEU A 10 3.12 0.25 -5.22
N ARG A 11 3.41 1.03 -6.27
CA ARG A 11 3.77 0.53 -7.60
C ARG A 11 4.98 -0.40 -7.59
N LYS A 12 5.96 -0.16 -6.72
CA LYS A 12 7.14 -1.05 -6.57
C LYS A 12 6.76 -2.48 -6.20
N GLN A 13 5.63 -2.66 -5.54
CA GLN A 13 5.16 -3.95 -5.04
C GLN A 13 4.11 -4.60 -5.96
N LEU A 14 3.61 -3.87 -6.95
CA LEU A 14 2.63 -4.37 -7.92
C LEU A 14 3.31 -4.88 -9.19
N SER A 15 4.03 -6.00 -9.06
CA SER A 15 4.84 -6.59 -10.14
C SER A 15 4.05 -6.96 -11.40
N PHE A 16 2.73 -7.13 -11.30
CA PHE A 16 1.86 -7.45 -12.44
C PHE A 16 1.15 -6.22 -13.01
N LEU A 17 1.28 -5.04 -12.40
CA LEU A 17 0.73 -3.80 -12.93
C LEU A 17 1.69 -3.21 -13.99
N PRO A 18 1.23 -2.99 -15.23
CA PRO A 18 2.03 -2.33 -16.25
C PRO A 18 2.50 -0.93 -15.81
N PRO A 19 3.71 -0.49 -16.24
CA PRO A 19 4.23 0.83 -15.87
C PRO A 19 3.33 2.00 -16.25
N ASP A 20 2.60 1.88 -17.37
CA ASP A 20 1.74 2.92 -17.91
C ASP A 20 0.29 2.84 -17.39
N GLU A 21 -0.04 1.80 -16.60
CA GLU A 21 -1.37 1.62 -16.04
C GLU A 21 -1.50 2.36 -14.69
N PRO A 22 -2.53 3.21 -14.51
CA PRO A 22 -2.74 3.91 -13.25
C PRO A 22 -3.22 2.97 -12.15
N ILE A 23 -2.84 3.27 -10.91
CA ILE A 23 -3.40 2.62 -9.72
C ILE A 23 -4.80 3.19 -9.49
N THR A 24 -5.81 2.34 -9.32
CA THR A 24 -7.20 2.73 -9.05
C THR A 24 -7.58 2.38 -7.61
N GLU A 25 -8.47 3.16 -7.00
CA GLU A 25 -8.84 3.06 -5.59
C GLU A 25 -9.40 1.66 -5.20
N ASP A 26 -10.05 0.98 -6.14
CA ASP A 26 -10.78 -0.26 -5.97
C ASP A 26 -10.02 -1.52 -6.41
N MET A 27 -8.80 -1.38 -6.96
CA MET A 27 -8.04 -2.54 -7.43
C MET A 27 -7.61 -3.45 -6.27
N ARG A 28 -7.71 -4.76 -6.48
CA ARG A 28 -7.26 -5.74 -5.49
C ARG A 28 -5.75 -5.89 -5.58
N LEU A 29 -5.01 -5.37 -4.59
CA LEU A 29 -3.54 -5.32 -4.64
C LEU A 29 -2.90 -6.71 -4.88
N ARG A 30 -3.50 -7.75 -4.30
CA ARG A 30 -3.03 -9.14 -4.43
C ARG A 30 -3.14 -9.69 -5.85
N ASP A 31 -4.13 -9.23 -6.63
CA ASP A 31 -4.29 -9.62 -8.02
C ASP A 31 -3.19 -9.01 -8.91
N TYR A 32 -2.55 -7.93 -8.44
CA TYR A 32 -1.48 -7.21 -9.11
C TYR A 32 -0.07 -7.54 -8.59
N GLY A 33 0.06 -8.60 -7.78
CA GLY A 33 1.36 -9.15 -7.37
C GLY A 33 1.82 -8.74 -5.97
N LEU A 34 0.96 -8.10 -5.17
CA LEU A 34 1.26 -7.87 -3.76
C LEU A 34 1.19 -9.20 -2.97
N ASP A 35 2.36 -9.72 -2.62
CA ASP A 35 2.52 -10.92 -1.80
C ASP A 35 2.91 -10.60 -0.34
N SER A 36 3.15 -11.62 0.48
CA SER A 36 3.49 -11.44 1.89
C SER A 36 4.79 -10.68 2.12
N LEU A 37 5.78 -10.83 1.23
CA LEU A 37 7.05 -10.11 1.35
C LEU A 37 6.86 -8.65 0.92
N GLY A 38 6.17 -8.43 -0.20
CA GLY A 38 5.82 -7.10 -0.69
C GLY A 38 4.99 -6.30 0.30
N MET A 39 4.10 -6.96 1.06
CA MET A 39 3.37 -6.31 2.17
C MET A 39 4.31 -5.80 3.27
N ILE A 40 5.30 -6.60 3.68
CA ILE A 40 6.28 -6.21 4.71
C ILE A 40 7.16 -5.06 4.21
N GLU A 41 7.63 -5.13 2.97
CA GLU A 41 8.42 -4.07 2.35
C GLU A 41 7.63 -2.77 2.17
N LEU A 42 6.37 -2.88 1.71
CA LEU A 42 5.45 -1.75 1.58
C LEU A 42 5.25 -1.08 2.92
N LEU A 43 4.96 -1.85 3.96
CA LEU A 43 4.75 -1.36 5.31
C LEU A 43 5.97 -0.60 5.82
N ALA A 44 7.16 -1.21 5.73
CA ALA A 44 8.40 -0.57 6.16
C ALA A 44 8.68 0.73 5.38
N GLY A 45 8.37 0.74 4.08
CA GLY A 45 8.47 1.92 3.23
C GLY A 45 7.52 3.04 3.64
N LEU A 46 6.26 2.71 3.94
CA LEU A 46 5.24 3.67 4.40
C LEU A 46 5.61 4.24 5.78
N GLU A 47 6.02 3.41 6.74
CA GLU A 47 6.45 3.89 8.05
C GLU A 47 7.62 4.87 7.96
N ALA A 48 8.62 4.55 7.15
CA ALA A 48 9.78 5.42 6.95
C ALA A 48 9.44 6.70 6.18
N ALA A 49 8.53 6.61 5.20
CA ALA A 49 8.12 7.73 4.35
C ALA A 49 7.28 8.77 5.10
N TYR A 50 6.38 8.31 5.96
CA TYR A 50 5.37 9.15 6.62
C TYR A 50 5.64 9.37 8.11
N ASP A 51 6.74 8.83 8.65
CA ASP A 51 7.10 8.90 10.08
C ASP A 51 5.99 8.35 10.99
N VAL A 52 5.37 7.24 10.56
CA VAL A 52 4.29 6.55 11.29
C VAL A 52 4.73 5.15 11.72
N ARG A 53 3.94 4.52 12.60
CA ARG A 53 4.09 3.11 12.98
C ARG A 53 2.76 2.38 12.90
N PHE A 54 2.70 1.35 12.07
CA PHE A 54 1.58 0.41 12.05
C PHE A 54 1.77 -0.56 13.21
N ARG A 55 0.86 -0.53 14.18
CA ARG A 55 0.85 -1.50 15.28
C ARG A 55 0.18 -2.79 14.83
N ASP A 56 0.45 -3.90 15.52
CA ASP A 56 -0.02 -5.24 15.14
C ASP A 56 -1.53 -5.32 14.84
N GLU A 57 -2.38 -4.49 15.50
CA GLU A 57 -3.82 -4.47 15.22
C GLU A 57 -4.18 -3.90 13.84
N ALA A 58 -3.29 -3.11 13.23
CA ALA A 58 -3.45 -2.54 11.90
C ALA A 58 -2.90 -3.44 10.78
N LEU A 59 -2.17 -4.52 11.10
CA LEU A 59 -1.57 -5.44 10.12
C LEU A 59 -2.55 -6.53 9.65
N SER A 60 -3.85 -6.24 9.62
CA SER A 60 -4.81 -7.19 9.06
C SER A 60 -4.59 -7.30 7.54
N LEU A 61 -4.85 -8.48 6.96
CA LEU A 61 -4.81 -8.65 5.51
C LEU A 61 -5.82 -7.73 4.79
N GLU A 62 -6.83 -7.23 5.52
CA GLU A 62 -7.87 -6.33 5.00
C GLU A 62 -7.30 -4.95 4.66
N ILE A 63 -6.30 -4.43 5.39
CA ILE A 63 -5.72 -3.12 5.05
C ILE A 63 -4.95 -3.13 3.72
N PHE A 64 -4.55 -4.32 3.25
CA PHE A 64 -3.87 -4.53 1.97
C PHE A 64 -4.84 -5.01 0.88
N GLU A 65 -6.15 -4.88 1.07
CA GLU A 65 -7.13 -5.30 0.06
C GLU A 65 -7.10 -4.39 -1.17
N THR A 66 -7.20 -3.07 -0.96
CA THR A 66 -7.18 -2.06 -2.03
C THR A 66 -6.31 -0.85 -1.66
N PRO A 67 -5.85 -0.03 -2.64
CA PRO A 67 -5.10 1.18 -2.35
C PRO A 67 -5.84 2.16 -1.43
N ASP A 68 -7.16 2.28 -1.59
CA ASP A 68 -7.98 3.21 -0.82
C ASP A 68 -8.02 2.83 0.67
N VAL A 69 -8.23 1.54 0.97
CA VAL A 69 -8.23 1.04 2.36
C VAL A 69 -6.85 1.25 3.01
N LEU A 70 -5.77 0.99 2.27
CA LEU A 70 -4.41 1.17 2.77
C LEU A 70 -4.11 2.65 3.03
N TRP A 71 -4.52 3.53 2.12
CA TRP A 71 -4.34 4.97 2.25
C TRP A 71 -5.13 5.52 3.43
N ASP A 72 -6.38 5.12 3.60
CA ASP A 72 -7.21 5.51 4.73
C ASP A 72 -6.62 5.05 6.07
N ALA A 73 -6.07 3.83 6.12
CA ALA A 73 -5.38 3.33 7.30
C ALA A 73 -4.16 4.19 7.65
N LEU A 74 -3.36 4.56 6.65
CA LEU A 74 -2.21 5.45 6.81
C LEU A 74 -2.63 6.84 7.32
N GLN A 75 -3.68 7.44 6.75
CA GLN A 75 -4.16 8.76 7.17
C GLN A 75 -4.64 8.79 8.62
N ARG A 76 -5.13 7.68 9.17
CA ARG A 76 -5.55 7.60 10.58
C ARG A 76 -4.39 7.58 11.58
N LEU A 77 -3.18 7.28 11.11
CA LEU A 77 -1.97 7.23 11.94
C LEU A 77 -1.21 8.57 11.99
N ARG A 78 -1.54 9.49 11.08
CA ARG A 78 -0.93 10.81 10.94
C ARG A 78 -1.70 11.88 11.71
#